data_AF-A0A8C0ZLR3-F1
#
_entry.id   AF-A0A8C0ZLR3-F1
#
_cell.length_a   1.000
_cell.length_b   1.000
_cell.length_c   1.000
_cell.angle_alpha   90.00
_cell.angle_beta   90.00
_cell.angle_gamma   90.00
#
_symmetry.space_group_name_H-M   'P 1'
#
loop_
_entity.id
_entity.type
_entity.pdbx_description
1 polymer ?
#
loop_
_entity_poly.entity_id
_entity_poly.type
_entity_poly.pdbx_seq_one_letter_code
_entity_poly.pdbx_strand_id
1 'polypeptide(L)'
;METPGAAEAVMAVSSVSPARAGTVFLLLVLCRISQAQTFSFPFQQPETCGHNQYFDISSLSCVQCGAHQKPDAHGTSCVCLPGFQMISNNGGSTIICKQCPENMKGVTEDGWNCISCPSGLTAEGRCHCPIGHILGKNYFFIK
;
A
#
# COMPACT_ATOMS: atom_id res chain seq x y z
N MET A 1 -72.16 63.73 -5.36
CA MET A 1 -71.37 63.08 -4.30
C MET A 1 -71.15 61.65 -4.76
N GLU A 2 -69.90 61.35 -5.11
CA GLU A 2 -69.46 60.16 -5.81
C GLU A 2 -69.40 58.91 -4.92
N THR A 3 -69.54 57.76 -5.57
CA THR A 3 -68.90 56.47 -5.25
C THR A 3 -68.37 55.94 -6.60
N PRO A 4 -67.43 54.97 -6.69
CA PRO A 4 -66.78 54.13 -5.66
C PRO A 4 -65.27 53.91 -5.91
N GLY A 5 -64.62 52.98 -5.19
CA GLY A 5 -63.49 52.23 -5.75
C GLY A 5 -62.42 51.77 -4.75
N ALA A 6 -62.56 50.54 -4.25
CA ALA A 6 -61.47 49.82 -3.58
C ALA A 6 -60.37 49.49 -4.60
N ALA A 7 -59.13 49.86 -4.29
CA ALA A 7 -57.97 49.52 -5.11
C ALA A 7 -57.55 48.06 -4.82
N GLU A 8 -57.78 47.17 -5.79
CA GLU A 8 -57.19 45.83 -5.80
C GLU A 8 -55.70 45.93 -6.13
N ALA A 9 -54.86 45.40 -5.24
CA ALA A 9 -53.44 45.18 -5.52
C ALA A 9 -53.31 43.99 -6.48
N VAL A 10 -53.09 44.28 -7.77
CA VAL A 10 -52.77 43.26 -8.76
C VAL A 10 -51.38 42.71 -8.46
N MET A 11 -51.32 41.53 -7.84
CA MET A 11 -50.10 40.76 -7.72
C MET A 11 -49.66 40.35 -9.12
N ALA A 12 -48.56 40.95 -9.61
CA ALA A 12 -47.94 40.56 -10.86
C ALA A 12 -47.44 39.11 -10.74
N VAL A 13 -48.24 38.15 -11.23
CA VAL A 13 -47.78 36.76 -11.37
C VAL A 13 -46.73 36.77 -12.48
N SER A 14 -45.47 36.62 -12.08
CA SER A 14 -44.38 36.50 -13.03
C SER A 14 -44.54 35.15 -13.72
N SER A 15 -44.95 35.15 -14.98
CA SER A 15 -45.00 33.96 -15.82
C SER A 15 -43.57 33.44 -16.01
N VAL A 16 -43.18 32.46 -15.21
CA VAL A 16 -41.93 31.72 -15.45
C VAL A 16 -42.12 30.92 -16.72
N SER A 17 -41.51 31.36 -17.82
CA SER A 17 -41.54 30.60 -19.08
C SER A 17 -41.10 29.16 -18.82
N PRO A 18 -41.78 28.14 -19.37
CA PRO A 18 -41.40 26.73 -19.18
C PRO A 18 -39.96 26.45 -19.63
N ALA A 19 -39.43 27.25 -20.55
CA ALA A 19 -38.03 27.28 -20.93
C ALA A 19 -37.08 27.54 -19.75
N ARG A 20 -37.38 28.55 -18.89
CA ARG A 20 -36.59 28.92 -17.70
C ARG A 20 -36.62 27.81 -16.65
N ALA A 21 -37.77 27.19 -16.44
CA ALA A 21 -37.90 26.05 -15.52
C ALA A 21 -37.11 24.83 -16.01
N GLY A 22 -37.15 24.55 -17.31
CA GLY A 22 -36.34 23.50 -17.95
C GLY A 22 -34.84 23.76 -17.85
N THR A 23 -34.40 25.01 -18.00
CA THR A 23 -32.97 25.36 -17.84
C THR A 23 -32.50 25.14 -16.41
N VAL A 24 -33.30 25.55 -15.42
CA VAL A 24 -32.96 25.36 -13.99
C VAL A 24 -32.90 23.87 -13.65
N PHE A 25 -33.85 23.08 -14.13
CA PHE A 25 -33.86 21.64 -13.92
C PHE A 25 -32.64 20.96 -14.55
N LEU A 26 -32.29 21.35 -15.79
CA LEU A 26 -31.10 20.85 -16.48
C LEU A 26 -29.81 21.20 -15.72
N LEU A 27 -29.68 22.43 -15.21
CA LEU A 27 -28.54 22.88 -14.40
C LEU A 27 -28.42 22.10 -13.08
N LEU A 28 -29.54 21.83 -12.40
CA LEU A 28 -29.56 21.04 -11.17
C LEU A 28 -29.12 19.59 -11.44
N VAL A 29 -29.58 18.99 -12.54
CA VAL A 29 -29.17 17.64 -12.95
C VAL A 29 -27.67 17.61 -13.28
N LEU A 30 -27.17 18.58 -14.04
CA LEU A 30 -25.74 18.67 -14.38
C LEU A 30 -24.87 18.86 -13.13
N CYS A 31 -25.28 19.71 -12.18
CA CYS A 31 -24.55 19.91 -10.92
C CYS A 31 -24.42 18.62 -10.08
N ARG A 32 -25.45 17.76 -10.09
CA ARG A 32 -25.41 16.46 -9.41
C ARG A 32 -24.49 15.47 -10.09
N ILE A 33 -24.41 15.52 -11.42
CA ILE A 33 -23.50 14.69 -12.23
C ILE A 33 -22.04 15.16 -12.07
N SER A 34 -21.82 16.47 -11.87
CA SER A 34 -20.50 17.07 -11.69
C SER A 34 -19.90 16.89 -10.28
N GLN A 35 -20.52 16.11 -9.40
CA GLN A 35 -19.98 15.86 -8.07
C GLN A 35 -18.75 14.92 -8.16
N ALA A 36 -17.58 15.50 -8.41
CA ALA A 36 -16.31 14.79 -8.33
C ALA A 36 -15.96 14.56 -6.85
N GLN A 37 -15.68 13.31 -6.48
CA GLN A 37 -15.10 13.02 -5.16
C GLN A 37 -13.61 13.33 -5.22
N THR A 38 -13.19 14.34 -4.45
CA THR A 38 -11.77 14.65 -4.24
C THR A 38 -11.23 13.73 -3.14
N PHE A 39 -10.44 12.74 -3.55
CA PHE A 39 -9.63 11.94 -2.62
C PHE A 39 -8.27 12.61 -2.47
N SER A 40 -7.97 13.10 -1.27
CA SER A 40 -6.62 13.53 -0.89
C SER A 40 -5.92 12.37 -0.19
N PHE A 41 -4.92 11.78 -0.83
CA PHE A 41 -4.02 10.84 -0.15
C PHE A 41 -2.86 11.63 0.46
N PRO A 42 -2.61 11.54 1.77
CA PRO A 42 -1.41 12.13 2.35
C PRO A 42 -0.21 11.45 1.69
N PHE A 43 0.60 12.21 0.97
CA PHE A 43 1.82 11.68 0.36
C PHE A 43 2.81 11.32 1.47
N GLN A 44 2.89 10.02 1.79
CA GLN A 44 3.97 9.47 2.62
C GLN A 44 5.13 9.09 1.71
N GLN A 45 6.32 9.52 2.11
CA GLN A 45 7.56 9.14 1.45
C GLN A 45 8.06 7.82 2.05
N PRO A 46 8.72 6.94 1.29
CA PRO A 46 9.30 5.69 1.81
C PRO A 46 10.16 5.90 3.07
N GLU A 47 10.89 7.01 3.11
CA GLU A 47 11.78 7.42 4.20
C GLU A 47 11.04 7.86 5.46
N THR A 48 9.74 8.15 5.36
CA THR A 48 8.89 8.54 6.49
C THR A 48 8.25 7.36 7.21
N CYS A 49 8.36 6.15 6.68
CA CYS A 49 7.84 4.95 7.33
C CYS A 49 8.70 4.55 8.54
N GLY A 50 8.06 3.96 9.56
CA GLY A 50 8.75 3.49 10.76
C GLY A 50 9.73 2.34 10.49
N HIS A 51 10.58 2.02 11.48
CA HIS A 51 11.65 1.02 11.34
C HIS A 51 11.17 -0.41 11.01
N ASN A 52 9.92 -0.76 11.35
CA ASN A 52 9.32 -2.07 11.07
C ASN A 52 8.18 -1.98 10.04
N GLN A 53 8.17 -0.91 9.25
CA GLN A 53 7.17 -0.66 8.22
C GLN A 53 7.82 -0.60 6.85
N TYR A 54 7.05 -0.93 5.83
CA TYR A 54 7.43 -0.72 4.44
C TYR A 54 6.40 0.18 3.77
N PHE A 55 6.81 0.86 2.71
CA PHE A 55 5.93 1.67 1.89
C PHE A 55 5.28 0.82 0.81
N ASP A 56 3.96 0.63 0.92
CA ASP A 56 3.19 -0.04 -0.12
C ASP A 56 2.79 0.97 -1.20
N ILE A 57 3.47 0.87 -2.34
CA ILE A 57 3.26 1.75 -3.49
C ILE A 57 1.84 1.61 -4.06
N SER A 58 1.18 0.46 -3.85
CA SER A 58 -0.18 0.21 -4.37
C SER A 58 -1.24 0.98 -3.59
N SER A 59 -1.05 1.13 -2.28
CA SER A 59 -1.93 1.88 -1.38
C SER A 59 -1.42 3.28 -1.04
N LEU A 60 -0.19 3.61 -1.47
CA LEU A 60 0.54 4.85 -1.16
C LEU A 60 0.63 5.11 0.35
N SER A 61 0.87 4.06 1.14
CA SER A 61 0.84 4.12 2.61
C SER A 61 1.90 3.24 3.28
N CYS A 62 2.26 3.57 4.53
CA CYS A 62 3.16 2.73 5.33
C CYS A 62 2.40 1.54 5.95
N VAL A 63 2.86 0.32 5.66
CA VAL A 63 2.27 -0.92 6.15
C VAL A 63 3.24 -1.62 7.11
N GLN A 64 2.71 -2.14 8.21
CA GLN A 64 3.49 -2.85 9.23
C GLN A 64 3.89 -4.25 8.74
N CYS A 65 5.17 -4.60 8.86
CA CYS A 65 5.62 -5.97 8.62
C CYS A 65 5.09 -6.92 9.71
N GLY A 66 4.83 -8.18 9.32
CA GLY A 66 4.29 -9.21 10.20
C GLY A 66 5.32 -9.79 11.19
N ALA A 67 4.91 -10.83 11.90
CA ALA A 67 5.77 -11.50 12.88
C ALA A 67 6.98 -12.14 12.20
N HIS A 68 8.17 -11.96 12.81
CA HIS A 68 9.45 -12.45 12.30
C HIS A 68 9.84 -11.89 10.92
N GLN A 69 9.35 -10.69 10.61
CA GLN A 69 9.68 -9.97 9.39
C GLN A 69 10.34 -8.62 9.72
N LYS A 70 11.01 -8.06 8.73
CA LYS A 70 11.54 -6.69 8.73
C LYS A 70 11.39 -6.09 7.34
N PRO A 71 11.41 -4.75 7.19
CA PRO A 71 11.52 -4.16 5.87
C PRO A 71 12.84 -4.56 5.19
N ASP A 72 12.79 -4.64 3.87
CA ASP A 72 13.98 -4.80 3.04
C ASP A 72 14.87 -3.54 3.07
N ALA A 73 16.03 -3.61 2.41
CA ALA A 73 16.99 -2.51 2.38
C ALA A 73 16.42 -1.24 1.71
N HIS A 74 15.37 -1.37 0.91
CA HIS A 74 14.72 -0.28 0.21
C HIS A 74 13.47 0.25 0.93
N GLY A 75 13.01 -0.43 1.99
CA GLY A 75 11.78 -0.10 2.69
C GLY A 75 10.51 -0.29 1.85
N THR A 76 10.53 -1.10 0.80
CA THR A 76 9.40 -1.27 -0.13
C THR A 76 8.72 -2.63 -0.03
N SER A 77 9.31 -3.57 0.71
CA SER A 77 8.73 -4.88 0.97
C SER A 77 9.14 -5.42 2.33
N CYS A 78 8.41 -6.42 2.83
CA CYS A 78 8.82 -7.18 4.01
C CYS A 78 9.61 -8.43 3.60
N VAL A 79 10.63 -8.74 4.38
CA VAL A 79 11.44 -9.96 4.27
C VAL A 79 11.55 -10.64 5.62
N CYS A 80 11.82 -11.94 5.63
CA CYS A 80 12.04 -12.67 6.88
C CYS A 80 13.28 -12.17 7.62
N LEU A 81 13.25 -12.23 8.95
CA LEU A 81 14.41 -11.95 9.79
C LEU A 81 15.55 -12.96 9.52
N PRO A 82 16.81 -12.59 9.79
CA PRO A 82 17.94 -13.52 9.77
C PRO A 82 17.64 -14.83 10.51
N GLY A 83 17.92 -15.97 9.88
CA GLY A 83 17.67 -17.30 10.45
C GLY A 83 16.21 -17.77 10.38
N PHE A 84 15.34 -17.07 9.67
CA PHE A 84 13.98 -17.51 9.35
C PHE A 84 13.83 -17.77 7.86
N GLN A 85 13.32 -18.95 7.50
CA GLN A 85 12.94 -19.26 6.12
C GLN A 85 11.49 -18.82 5.83
N MET A 86 11.24 -18.43 4.59
CA MET A 86 9.90 -18.21 4.07
C MET A 86 9.20 -19.55 3.84
N ILE A 87 8.00 -19.70 4.38
CA ILE A 87 7.15 -20.89 4.15
C ILE A 87 5.96 -20.60 3.24
N SER A 88 5.57 -19.34 3.10
CA SER A 88 4.57 -18.92 2.12
C SER A 88 4.75 -17.44 1.76
N ASN A 89 4.51 -17.11 0.50
CA ASN A 89 4.48 -15.75 0.00
C ASN A 89 3.07 -15.39 -0.48
N ASN A 90 2.32 -14.67 0.36
CA ASN A 90 1.01 -14.13 0.01
C ASN A 90 1.07 -12.64 -0.39
N GLY A 91 2.29 -12.07 -0.48
CA GLY A 91 2.53 -10.66 -0.78
C GLY A 91 2.49 -9.74 0.45
N GLY A 92 3.18 -8.61 0.35
CA GLY A 92 3.21 -7.57 1.39
C GLY A 92 3.63 -8.09 2.77
N SER A 93 2.87 -7.72 3.81
CA SER A 93 3.08 -8.16 5.20
C SER A 93 2.58 -9.59 5.50
N THR A 94 1.93 -10.25 4.55
CA THR A 94 1.30 -11.57 4.73
C THR A 94 2.21 -12.75 4.38
N ILE A 95 3.50 -12.48 4.17
CA ILE A 95 4.53 -13.54 4.12
C ILE A 95 4.58 -14.27 5.46
N ILE A 96 4.82 -15.58 5.44
CA ILE A 96 4.93 -16.37 6.67
C ILE A 96 6.37 -16.87 6.77
N CYS A 97 6.99 -16.59 7.92
CA CYS A 97 8.37 -16.91 8.22
C CYS A 97 8.44 -17.94 9.34
N LYS A 98 9.33 -18.93 9.22
CA LYS A 98 9.57 -19.97 10.21
C LYS A 98 11.03 -20.00 10.59
N GLN A 99 11.32 -20.12 11.88
CA GLN A 99 12.69 -20.22 12.37
C GLN A 99 13.37 -21.48 11.82
N CYS A 100 14.60 -21.32 11.35
CA CYS A 100 15.44 -22.43 10.95
C CYS A 100 15.84 -23.28 12.17
N PRO A 101 16.01 -24.60 11.98
CA PRO A 101 16.47 -25.47 13.05
C PRO A 101 17.91 -25.12 13.46
N GLU A 102 18.26 -25.39 14.71
CA GLU A 102 19.58 -25.11 15.31
C GLU A 102 20.77 -25.63 14.48
N ASN A 103 20.57 -26.73 13.75
CA ASN A 103 21.61 -27.41 12.97
C ASN A 103 21.84 -26.75 11.60
N MET A 104 20.85 -25.97 11.12
CA MET A 104 20.82 -25.38 9.78
C MET A 104 20.42 -23.92 9.89
N LYS A 105 21.26 -23.11 10.53
CA LYS A 105 20.94 -21.70 10.83
C LYS A 105 21.00 -20.79 9.59
N GLY A 106 21.55 -21.27 8.47
CA GLY A 106 21.66 -20.49 7.23
C GLY A 106 20.38 -20.52 6.43
N VAL A 107 20.06 -19.39 5.80
CA VAL A 107 18.97 -19.29 4.84
C VAL A 107 19.56 -19.16 3.44
N THR A 108 18.95 -19.82 2.45
CA THR A 108 19.30 -19.67 1.03
C THR A 108 19.10 -18.23 0.55
N GLU A 109 19.75 -17.87 -0.55
CA GLU A 109 19.67 -16.51 -1.12
C GLU A 109 18.24 -16.11 -1.49
N ASP A 110 17.44 -17.07 -1.96
CA ASP A 110 16.03 -16.90 -2.28
C ASP A 110 15.12 -16.82 -1.04
N GLY A 111 15.64 -17.12 0.16
CA GLY A 111 14.90 -17.02 1.43
C GLY A 111 14.02 -18.22 1.76
N TRP A 112 13.95 -19.26 0.92
CA TRP A 112 12.94 -20.32 1.05
C TRP A 112 13.38 -21.54 1.86
N ASN A 113 14.69 -21.81 1.96
CA ASN A 113 15.19 -23.03 2.57
C ASN A 113 16.26 -22.74 3.63
N CYS A 114 16.24 -23.53 4.69
CA CYS A 114 17.33 -23.59 5.66
C CYS A 114 18.44 -24.54 5.18
N ILE A 115 19.70 -24.12 5.34
CA ILE A 115 20.90 -24.87 4.95
C ILE A 115 21.97 -24.82 6.04
N SER A 116 22.88 -25.79 6.01
CA SER A 116 24.06 -25.81 6.86
C SER A 116 25.19 -24.99 6.21
N CYS A 117 25.79 -24.07 6.94
CA CYS A 117 26.91 -23.27 6.46
C CYS A 117 28.22 -23.74 7.11
N PRO A 118 29.18 -24.31 6.36
CA PRO A 118 30.41 -24.84 6.93
C PRO A 118 31.34 -23.74 7.46
N SER A 119 31.30 -22.55 6.85
CA SER A 119 32.12 -21.40 7.25
C SER A 119 31.39 -20.45 8.22
N GLY A 120 30.27 -20.89 8.79
CA GLY A 120 29.42 -20.06 9.65
C GLY A 120 28.52 -19.08 8.87
N LEU A 121 27.94 -18.14 9.61
CA LEU A 121 26.95 -17.19 9.11
C LEU A 121 27.47 -15.76 9.15
N THR A 122 26.99 -14.93 8.24
CA THR A 122 27.10 -13.47 8.33
C THR A 122 26.10 -12.92 9.36
N ALA A 123 26.25 -11.65 9.75
CA ALA A 123 25.33 -11.00 10.69
C ALA A 123 23.88 -10.95 10.16
N GLU A 124 23.71 -11.03 8.84
CA GLU A 124 22.43 -11.05 8.14
C GLU A 124 21.80 -12.46 8.06
N GLY A 125 22.45 -13.49 8.62
CA GLY A 125 21.94 -14.86 8.64
C GLY A 125 22.12 -15.62 7.31
N ARG A 126 23.03 -15.15 6.45
CA ARG A 126 23.43 -15.82 5.20
C ARG A 126 24.71 -16.63 5.43
N CYS A 127 24.96 -17.66 4.62
CA CYS A 127 26.23 -18.39 4.70
C CYS A 127 27.40 -17.47 4.34
N HIS A 128 28.45 -17.46 5.18
CA HIS A 128 29.71 -16.81 4.83
C HIS A 128 30.42 -17.61 3.74
N CYS A 129 30.82 -16.95 2.65
CA CYS A 129 31.58 -17.55 1.56
C CYS A 129 32.83 -16.73 1.27
N PRO A 130 34.02 -17.24 1.62
CA PRO A 130 35.27 -16.55 1.33
C PRO A 130 35.55 -16.47 -0.18
N ILE A 131 36.38 -15.51 -0.57
CA ILE A 131 36.76 -15.26 -1.97
C ILE A 131 37.37 -16.54 -2.56
N GLY A 132 36.84 -16.99 -3.70
CA GLY A 132 37.24 -18.23 -4.38
C GLY A 132 36.31 -19.43 -4.16
N HIS A 133 35.30 -19.30 -3.28
CA HIS A 133 34.28 -20.32 -3.06
C HIS A 133 32.97 -19.94 -3.74
N ILE A 134 32.40 -20.86 -4.53
CA ILE A 134 31.09 -20.69 -5.19
C ILE A 134 30.03 -21.49 -4.42
N LEU A 135 28.91 -20.84 -4.07
CA LEU A 135 27.72 -21.51 -3.55
C LEU A 135 26.99 -22.23 -4.70
N GLY A 136 27.43 -23.44 -5.03
CA GLY A 136 26.69 -24.35 -5.91
C GLY A 136 25.52 -25.01 -5.17
N LYS A 137 24.40 -25.24 -5.86
CA LYS A 137 23.19 -25.90 -5.31
C LYS A 137 23.43 -27.29 -4.69
N ASN A 138 24.60 -27.89 -4.90
CA ASN A 138 25.10 -29.02 -4.14
C ASN A 138 26.64 -29.03 -4.27
N TYR A 139 27.33 -29.13 -3.13
CA TYR A 139 28.78 -29.25 -2.96
C TYR A 139 29.63 -28.01 -3.29
N PHE A 140 30.36 -27.57 -2.26
CA PHE A 140 31.63 -26.86 -2.38
C PHE A 140 32.50 -27.55 -3.44
N PHE A 141 32.95 -26.81 -4.45
CA PHE A 141 34.12 -27.16 -5.24
C PHE A 141 35.09 -25.98 -5.23
N ILE A 142 36.19 -26.15 -4.51
CA ILE A 142 37.41 -25.37 -4.68
C ILE A 142 38.16 -25.99 -5.87
N LYS A 143 38.69 -25.16 -6.77
CA LYS A 143 39.86 -25.54 -7.57
C LYS A 143 41.02 -24.62 -7.21
#